data_AF-A0A2V9J9U7-F1
#
_entry.id   AF-A0A2V9J9U7-F1
#
_cell.length_a   1.000
_cell.length_b   1.000
_cell.length_c   1.000
_cell.angle_alpha   90.00
_cell.angle_beta   90.00
_cell.angle_gamma   90.00
#
_symmetry.space_group_name_H-M   'P 1'
#
loop_
_entity.id
_entity.type
_entity.pdbx_description
1 polymer ?
#
loop_
_entity_poly.entity_id
_entity_poly.type
_entity_poly.pdbx_seq_one_letter_code
_entity_poly.pdbx_strand_id
1 'polypeptide(L)'
;MTHLEIENFASDYLEGRLEAVRQREFQAHLAVCSECRELVSDVRRVMELCRSAEDPEPAPWLVRKILVATIGERKPSLRDQLAAFLRPVLQPRVAYSF
;
A
#
# COMPACT_ATOMS: atom_id res chain seq x y z
N MET A 1 -2.13 19.83 24.01
CA MET A 1 -2.88 18.82 23.25
C MET A 1 -4.18 18.46 23.94
N THR A 2 -5.26 18.40 23.17
CA THR A 2 -6.61 17.98 23.58
C THR A 2 -6.83 16.48 23.37
N HIS A 3 -7.90 15.91 23.93
CA HIS A 3 -8.26 14.50 23.73
C HIS A 3 -8.52 14.16 22.25
N LEU A 4 -9.22 15.04 21.53
CA LEU A 4 -9.49 14.84 20.10
C LEU A 4 -8.20 14.85 19.26
N GLU A 5 -7.21 15.66 19.63
CA GLU A 5 -5.90 15.63 18.99
C GLU A 5 -5.16 14.31 19.26
N ILE A 6 -5.28 13.73 20.46
CA ILE A 6 -4.71 12.41 20.76
C ILE A 6 -5.34 11.35 19.84
N GLU A 7 -6.67 11.32 19.73
CA GLU A 7 -7.40 10.39 18.87
C GLU A 7 -6.94 10.49 17.41
N ASN A 8 -6.87 11.70 16.87
CA ASN A 8 -6.48 11.94 15.49
C ASN A 8 -5.02 11.54 15.21
N PHE A 9 -4.12 11.76 16.17
CA PHE A 9 -2.68 11.49 16.01
C PHE A 9 -2.23 10.14 16.56
N ALA A 10 -3.14 9.28 17.06
CA ALA A 10 -2.77 8.02 17.69
C ALA A 10 -1.97 7.09 16.76
N SER A 11 -2.43 6.90 15.51
CA SER A 11 -1.73 6.08 14.53
C SER A 11 -0.37 6.68 14.14
N ASP A 12 -0.33 8.00 13.91
CA ASP A 12 0.90 8.72 13.57
C ASP A 12 1.95 8.61 14.69
N TYR A 13 1.51 8.69 15.95
CA TYR A 13 2.36 8.51 17.12
C TYR A 13 2.93 7.09 17.18
N LEU A 14 2.08 6.07 17.01
CA LEU A 14 2.46 4.66 17.05
C LEU A 14 3.40 4.26 15.91
N GLU A 15 3.29 4.92 14.76
CA GLU A 15 4.15 4.72 13.59
C GLU A 15 5.39 5.62 13.59
N GLY A 16 5.56 6.48 14.60
CA GLY A 16 6.72 7.36 14.72
C GLY A 16 6.76 8.48 13.66
N ARG A 17 5.60 8.86 13.11
CA ARG A 17 5.46 9.88 12.06
C ARG A 17 5.25 11.30 12.59
N LEU A 18 5.11 11.46 13.92
CA LEU A 18 4.96 12.78 14.53
C LEU A 18 6.29 13.53 14.63
N GLU A 19 6.23 14.84 14.40
CA GLU A 19 7.33 15.76 14.66
C GLU A 19 7.72 15.75 16.14
N ALA A 20 9.01 15.97 16.43
CA ALA A 20 9.56 15.84 17.78
C ALA A 20 8.84 16.71 18.85
N VAL A 21 8.39 17.91 18.48
CA VAL A 21 7.64 18.79 19.39
C VAL A 21 6.28 18.18 19.74
N ARG A 22 5.52 17.76 18.72
CA ARG A 22 4.21 17.10 18.90
C ARG A 22 4.33 15.80 19.67
N GLN A 23 5.38 15.01 19.40
CA GLN A 23 5.61 13.76 20.11
C GLN A 23 5.78 13.99 21.62
N ARG A 24 6.51 15.04 22.02
CA ARG A 24 6.66 15.40 23.44
C ARG A 24 5.34 15.85 24.06
N GLU A 25 4.56 16.67 23.36
CA GLU A 25 3.23 17.10 23.83
C GLU A 25 2.27 15.91 23.99
N PHE A 26 2.30 14.98 23.04
CA PHE A 26 1.53 13.74 23.07
C PHE A 26 1.92 12.89 24.29
N GLN A 27 3.22 12.67 24.51
CA GLN A 27 3.73 11.93 25.67
C GLN A 27 3.40 12.61 27.00
N ALA A 28 3.49 13.94 27.07
CA ALA A 28 3.11 14.70 28.25
C ALA A 28 1.62 14.51 28.59
N HIS A 29 0.74 14.51 27.59
CA HIS A 29 -0.69 14.24 27.79
C HIS A 29 -0.92 12.78 28.24
N LEU A 30 -0.27 11.80 27.61
CA LEU A 30 -0.34 10.41 28.01
C LEU A 30 0.18 10.16 29.43
N ALA A 31 1.13 10.95 29.93
CA ALA A 31 1.63 10.80 31.30
C ALA A 31 0.54 11.11 32.34
N VAL A 32 -0.38 12.03 32.04
CA VAL A 32 -1.38 12.53 32.99
C VAL A 32 -2.79 11.96 32.78
N CYS A 33 -3.15 11.55 31.56
CA CYS A 33 -4.49 11.06 31.23
C CYS A 33 -4.51 9.54 31.03
N SER A 34 -5.24 8.81 31.88
CA SER A 34 -5.42 7.36 31.76
C SER A 34 -6.29 6.95 30.58
N GLU A 35 -7.37 7.66 30.32
CA GLU A 35 -8.31 7.36 29.22
C GLU A 35 -7.59 7.40 27.86
N CYS A 36 -6.77 8.43 27.63
CA CYS A 36 -5.96 8.53 26.43
C CYS A 36 -4.88 7.44 26.32
N ARG A 37 -4.36 6.92 27.45
CA ARG A 37 -3.43 5.77 27.42
C ARG A 37 -4.14 4.50 27.00
N GLU A 38 -5.35 4.25 27.52
CA GLU A 38 -6.19 3.11 27.15
C GLU A 38 -6.53 3.17 25.66
N LEU A 39 -7.03 4.31 25.19
CA LEU A 39 -7.29 4.54 23.77
C LEU A 39 -6.09 4.20 22.88
N VAL A 40 -4.90 4.74 23.18
CA VAL A 40 -3.70 4.48 22.37
C VAL A 40 -3.25 3.02 22.46
N SER A 41 -3.49 2.36 23.59
CA SER A 41 -3.25 0.93 23.75
C SER A 41 -4.19 0.10 22.87
N ASP A 42 -5.47 0.47 22.81
CA ASP A 42 -6.46 -0.21 21.96
C ASP A 42 -6.13 -0.06 20.48
N VAL A 43 -5.77 1.15 20.04
CA VAL A 43 -5.32 1.39 18.66
C VAL A 43 -4.08 0.54 18.35
N ARG A 44 -3.09 0.49 19.25
CA ARG A 44 -1.91 -0.37 19.08
C ARG A 44 -2.31 -1.83 18.91
N ARG A 45 -3.24 -2.31 19.72
CA ARG A 45 -3.71 -3.70 19.67
C ARG A 45 -4.39 -4.02 18.33
N VAL A 46 -5.24 -3.13 17.84
CA VAL A 46 -5.88 -3.28 16.52
C VAL A 46 -4.82 -3.31 15.42
N MET A 47 -3.82 -2.42 15.46
CA MET A 47 -2.75 -2.41 14.47
C MET A 47 -1.91 -3.69 14.49
N GLU A 48 -1.63 -4.26 15.67
CA GLU A 48 -0.96 -5.56 15.80
C GLU A 48 -1.79 -6.69 15.19
N LEU A 49 -3.10 -6.72 15.43
CA LEU A 49 -3.99 -7.71 14.84
C LEU A 49 -3.98 -7.62 13.31
N CYS A 50 -4.07 -6.41 12.76
CA CYS A 50 -3.98 -6.18 11.31
C CYS A 50 -2.64 -6.65 10.73
N ARG A 51 -1.52 -6.41 11.44
CA ARG A 51 -0.19 -6.88 10.99
C ARG A 51 -0.01 -8.40 11.09
N SER A 52 -0.71 -9.05 12.02
CA SER A 52 -0.67 -10.50 12.18
C SER A 52 -1.63 -11.25 11.25
N ALA A 53 -2.52 -10.53 10.57
CA ALA A 53 -3.43 -11.11 9.61
C ALA A 53 -2.65 -11.68 8.41
N GLU A 54 -3.20 -12.74 7.81
CA GLU A 54 -2.63 -13.33 6.61
C GLU A 54 -2.59 -12.31 5.46
N ASP A 55 -1.45 -12.23 4.79
CA ASP A 55 -1.27 -11.31 3.67
C ASP A 55 -2.03 -11.85 2.45
N PRO A 56 -3.09 -11.16 1.98
CA PRO A 56 -3.88 -11.67 0.88
C PRO A 56 -3.08 -11.62 -0.42
N GLU A 57 -3.16 -12.68 -1.23
CA GLU A 57 -2.54 -12.68 -2.55
C GLU A 57 -3.14 -11.55 -3.41
N PRO A 58 -2.33 -10.61 -3.91
CA PRO A 58 -2.85 -9.48 -4.67
C PRO A 58 -3.41 -9.96 -6.01
N ALA A 59 -4.51 -9.36 -6.45
CA ALA A 59 -5.11 -9.72 -7.73
C ALA A 59 -4.10 -9.54 -8.89
N PRO A 60 -4.00 -10.48 -9.85
CA PRO A 60 -2.96 -10.46 -10.89
C PRO A 60 -2.91 -9.16 -11.73
N TRP A 61 -4.04 -8.47 -11.85
CA TRP A 61 -4.13 -7.20 -12.60
C TRP A 61 -3.60 -5.98 -11.84
N LEU A 62 -3.42 -6.07 -10.52
CA LEU A 62 -3.04 -4.95 -9.66
C LEU A 62 -1.63 -4.45 -9.96
N VAL A 63 -0.68 -5.38 -10.13
CA VAL A 63 0.71 -5.05 -10.48
C VAL A 63 0.77 -4.24 -11.77
N ARG A 64 0.05 -4.68 -12.82
CA ARG A 64 -0.03 -3.94 -14.08
C ARG A 64 -0.65 -2.56 -13.90
N LYS A 65 -1.71 -2.43 -13.11
CA LYS A 65 -2.37 -1.15 -12.84
C LYS A 65 -1.43 -0.17 -12.14
N ILE A 66 -0.67 -0.63 -11.15
CA ILE A 66 0.34 0.17 -10.45
C ILE A 66 1.42 0.63 -11.42
N LEU A 67 1.98 -0.28 -12.23
CA LEU A 67 3.03 0.05 -13.20
C LEU A 67 2.57 1.13 -14.19
N VAL A 68 1.35 1.02 -14.72
CA VAL A 68 0.79 2.03 -15.63
C VAL A 68 0.58 3.36 -14.92
N ALA A 69 0.15 3.37 -13.66
CA ALA A 69 -0.10 4.60 -12.91
C ALA A 69 1.18 5.33 -12.47
N THR A 70 2.27 4.61 -12.20
CA THR A 70 3.51 5.20 -11.68
C THR A 70 4.56 5.46 -12.75
N ILE A 71 4.71 4.54 -13.72
CA ILE A 71 5.73 4.62 -14.78
C ILE A 71 5.11 5.05 -16.12
N GLY A 72 3.78 4.99 -16.24
CA GLY A 72 3.07 5.24 -17.49
C GLY A 72 2.93 3.99 -18.36
N GLU A 73 2.22 4.12 -19.47
CA GLU A 73 2.08 3.03 -20.42
C GLU A 73 3.39 2.76 -21.16
N ARG A 74 3.79 1.48 -21.24
CA ARG A 74 4.91 1.07 -22.11
C ARG A 74 4.49 1.32 -23.56
N LYS A 75 5.04 2.37 -24.17
CA LYS A 75 4.91 2.57 -25.62
C LYS A 75 5.59 1.39 -26.34
N PRO A 76 4.90 0.73 -27.29
CA PRO A 76 5.52 -0.35 -28.05
C PRO A 76 6.73 0.20 -28.81
N SER A 77 7.84 -0.53 -28.78
CA SER A 77 9.03 -0.13 -29.52
C SER A 77 8.84 -0.43 -31.02
N LEU A 78 9.63 0.21 -31.88
CA LEU A 78 9.59 -0.04 -33.33
C LEU A 78 9.83 -1.52 -33.68
N ARG A 79 10.65 -2.21 -32.87
CA ARG A 79 10.89 -3.66 -33.02
C ARG A 79 9.65 -4.49 -32.69
N ASP A 80 8.89 -4.08 -31.67
CA ASP A 80 7.64 -4.75 -31.29
C ASP A 80 6.57 -4.58 -32.38
N GLN A 81 6.51 -3.41 -33.01
CA GLN A 81 5.61 -3.14 -34.14
C GLN A 81 5.97 -3.96 -35.39
N LEU A 82 7.27 -4.03 -35.72
CA LEU A 82 7.76 -4.86 -36.82
C LEU A 82 7.50 -6.35 -36.58
N ALA A 83 7.73 -6.82 -35.35
CA ALA A 83 7.45 -8.20 -34.97
C ALA A 83 5.94 -8.52 -35.03
N ALA A 84 5.08 -7.58 -34.64
CA ALA A 84 3.62 -7.72 -34.77
C ALA A 84 3.18 -7.86 -36.23
N PHE A 85 3.80 -7.11 -37.15
CA PHE A 85 3.52 -7.20 -38.59
C PHE A 85 3.95 -8.54 -39.20
N LEU A 86 5.08 -9.10 -38.75
CA LEU A 86 5.60 -10.39 -39.24
C LEU A 86 4.95 -11.61 -38.58
N ARG A 87 4.19 -11.41 -37.50
CA ARG A 87 3.52 -12.46 -36.72
C ARG A 87 2.57 -13.38 -37.53
N PRO A 88 1.79 -12.91 -38.53
CA PRO A 88 0.92 -13.78 -39.34
C PRO A 88 1.70 -14.79 -40.17
N VAL A 89 2.92 -14.45 -40.60
CA VAL A 89 3.78 -15.31 -41.41
C VAL A 89 4.54 -16.31 -40.53
N LEU A 90 4.93 -15.89 -39.32
CA LEU A 90 5.76 -16.67 -38.41
C LEU A 90 4.97 -17.61 -37.49
N GLN A 91 3.63 -17.53 -37.48
CA GLN A 91 2.76 -18.45 -36.75
C GLN A 91 1.79 -19.17 -37.69
N PRO A 92 2.28 -20.02 -38.62
CA PRO A 92 1.39 -20.83 -39.44
C PRO A 92 0.57 -21.73 -38.53
N ARG A 93 -0.75 -21.52 -38.48
CA ARG A 93 -1.68 -22.45 -37.87
C ARG A 93 -1.75 -23.68 -38.76
N VAL A 94 -0.97 -24.69 -38.43
CA VAL A 94 -1.06 -26.02 -39.05
C VAL A 94 -2.35 -26.70 -38.57
N ALA A 95 -3.32 -26.81 -39.46
CA ALA A 95 -4.48 -27.67 -39.25
C ALA A 95 -4.04 -29.10 -39.58
N TYR A 96 -3.94 -29.95 -38.55
CA TYR A 96 -3.82 -31.39 -38.76
C TYR A 96 -5.21 -31.93 -39.13
N SER A 97 -5.36 -32.45 -40.34
CA SER A 97 -6.54 -33.22 -40.74
C SER A 97 -6.41 -34.63 -40.17
N PHE A 98 -7.32 -35.02 -39.29
CA PHE A 98 -7.59 -36.40 -38.90
C PHE A 98 -8.62 -37.02 -39.86
#